data_AF-W6TV14-F1
#
_entry.id   AF-W6TV14-F1
#
_cell.length_a   1.000
_cell.length_b   1.000
_cell.length_c   1.000
_cell.angle_alpha   90.00
_cell.angle_beta   90.00
_cell.angle_gamma   90.00
#
_symmetry.space_group_name_H-M   'P 1'
#
loop_
_entity.id
_entity.type
_entity.pdbx_description
1 polymer ?
#
loop_
_entity_poly.entity_id
_entity_poly.type
_entity_poly.pdbx_seq_one_letter_code
_entity_poly.pdbx_strand_id
1 'polypeptide(L)'
;MLTGCLFENGVSVRILGDTSDLISMHKTVRKITVVIVDYELKDTNVSNLLVDFLENIEKAIQSNLTVSDGFKSSWIELLMISRLLRLLSGYVVTDELDEINMLLLEYIIGKTISPANEQEYIVLNNYIEQEFLCVNIKQFIKSFDCMINKKHSYEKH
;
A
#
# COMPACT_ATOMS: atom_id res chain seq x y z
N MET A 1 -17.19 -2.87 -6.30
CA MET A 1 -16.08 -1.90 -6.43
C MET A 1 -15.48 -1.65 -5.06
N LEU A 2 -14.14 -1.65 -4.95
CA LEU A 2 -13.48 -1.29 -3.69
C LEU A 2 -13.91 0.10 -3.21
N THR A 3 -14.09 0.21 -1.91
CA THR A 3 -14.43 1.45 -1.21
C THR A 3 -13.57 1.56 0.05
N GLY A 4 -13.36 2.79 0.53
CA GLY A 4 -12.64 3.04 1.78
C GLY A 4 -13.50 3.87 2.71
N CYS A 5 -13.50 3.53 4.00
CA CYS A 5 -14.06 4.40 5.03
C CYS A 5 -13.02 4.67 6.13
N LEU A 6 -12.91 5.94 6.49
CA LEU A 6 -12.15 6.38 7.65
C LEU A 6 -12.83 5.90 8.92
N PHE A 7 -12.07 5.43 9.90
CA PHE A 7 -12.57 5.34 11.27
C PHE A 7 -12.60 6.71 11.94
N GLU A 8 -13.49 6.88 12.91
CA GLU A 8 -13.68 8.12 13.70
C GLU A 8 -12.40 8.61 14.41
N ASN A 9 -11.39 7.76 14.52
CA ASN A 9 -10.10 8.10 15.11
C ASN A 9 -9.09 8.74 14.14
N GLY A 10 -9.39 8.87 12.84
CA GLY A 10 -8.55 9.56 11.85
C GLY A 10 -7.21 8.89 11.50
N VAL A 11 -6.86 7.78 12.16
CA VAL A 11 -5.57 7.09 12.01
C VAL A 11 -5.70 5.80 11.20
N SER A 12 -6.88 5.16 11.28
CA SER A 12 -7.14 3.88 10.61
C SER A 12 -8.13 4.00 9.48
N VAL A 13 -7.86 3.28 8.40
CA VAL A 13 -8.67 3.20 7.19
C VAL A 13 -9.18 1.78 7.07
N ARG A 14 -10.49 1.62 6.87
CA ARG A 14 -11.07 0.34 6.49
C ARG A 14 -11.24 0.31 4.98
N ILE A 15 -10.70 -0.72 4.35
CA ILE A 15 -10.91 -1.01 2.93
C ILE A 15 -11.99 -2.09 2.85
N LEU A 16 -13.05 -1.78 2.10
CA LEU A 16 -14.22 -2.60 1.89
C LEU A 16 -14.33 -2.94 0.41
N GLY A 17 -14.92 -4.08 0.09
CA GLY A 17 -15.22 -4.51 -1.26
C GLY A 17 -15.96 -5.83 -1.21
N ASP A 18 -16.65 -6.16 -2.30
CA ASP A 18 -17.14 -7.52 -2.44
C ASP A 18 -15.97 -8.49 -2.64
N THR A 19 -16.26 -9.79 -2.57
CA THR A 19 -15.25 -10.83 -2.73
C THR A 19 -14.49 -10.71 -4.05
N SER A 20 -15.16 -10.31 -5.13
CA SER A 20 -14.52 -10.16 -6.44
C SER A 20 -13.58 -8.96 -6.51
N ASP A 21 -13.95 -7.85 -5.86
CA ASP A 21 -13.11 -6.65 -5.72
C ASP A 21 -11.82 -6.97 -4.94
N LEU A 22 -11.95 -7.65 -3.80
CA LEU A 22 -10.80 -8.01 -2.97
C LEU A 22 -9.88 -9.01 -3.67
N ILE A 23 -10.44 -9.98 -4.39
CA ILE A 23 -9.66 -10.91 -5.22
C ILE A 23 -8.92 -10.15 -6.33
N SER A 24 -9.57 -9.18 -6.97
CA SER A 24 -8.95 -8.36 -8.01
C SER A 24 -7.75 -7.59 -7.45
N MET A 25 -7.93 -6.91 -6.32
CA MET A 25 -6.85 -6.19 -5.63
C MET A 25 -5.71 -7.11 -5.21
N HIS A 26 -6.01 -8.26 -4.61
CA HIS A 26 -5.01 -9.26 -4.24
C HIS A 26 -4.14 -9.65 -5.44
N LYS A 27 -4.77 -9.91 -6.59
CA LYS A 27 -4.05 -10.25 -7.83
C LYS A 27 -3.16 -9.12 -8.30
N THR A 28 -3.62 -7.87 -8.29
CA THR A 28 -2.83 -6.70 -8.67
C THR A 28 -1.60 -6.54 -7.78
N VAL A 29 -1.80 -6.56 -6.45
CA VAL A 29 -0.69 -6.46 -5.49
C VAL A 29 0.29 -7.61 -5.70
N ARG A 30 -0.19 -8.85 -5.80
CA ARG A 30 0.65 -10.03 -6.00
C ARG A 30 1.46 -9.94 -7.29
N LYS A 31 0.85 -9.47 -8.38
CA LYS A 31 1.51 -9.26 -9.68
C LYS A 31 2.69 -8.29 -9.54
N ILE A 32 2.49 -7.19 -8.83
CA ILE A 32 3.53 -6.18 -8.60
C ILE A 32 4.60 -6.69 -7.61
N THR A 33 4.23 -7.44 -6.58
CA THR A 33 5.18 -8.03 -5.60
C THR A 33 6.21 -8.96 -6.24
N VAL A 34 5.90 -9.59 -7.39
CA VAL A 34 6.86 -10.43 -8.13
C VAL A 34 8.15 -9.68 -8.45
N VAL A 35 8.07 -8.37 -8.67
CA VAL A 35 9.25 -7.52 -8.87
C VAL A 35 10.25 -7.64 -7.72
N ILE A 36 9.79 -7.57 -6.47
CA ILE A 36 10.67 -7.67 -5.29
C ILE A 36 11.36 -9.03 -5.25
N VAL A 37 10.62 -10.09 -5.62
CA VAL A 37 11.14 -11.47 -5.69
C VAL A 37 12.21 -11.59 -6.76
N ASP A 38 12.00 -11.02 -7.95
CA ASP A 38 12.93 -11.10 -9.08
C ASP A 38 14.26 -10.40 -8.81
N TYR A 39 14.27 -9.37 -7.94
CA TYR A 39 15.49 -8.68 -7.53
C TYR A 39 16.17 -9.29 -6.28
N GLU A 40 15.70 -10.45 -5.80
CA GLU A 40 16.20 -11.17 -4.62
C GLU A 40 16.16 -10.33 -3.33
N LEU A 41 15.11 -9.52 -3.16
CA LEU A 41 14.94 -8.63 -2.00
C LEU A 41 13.94 -9.18 -0.98
N LYS A 42 13.89 -10.51 -0.88
CA LYS A 42 13.11 -11.23 0.14
C LYS A 42 13.64 -10.88 1.53
N ASP A 43 12.76 -10.96 2.54
CA ASP A 43 13.06 -10.66 3.94
C ASP A 43 13.43 -9.20 4.24
N THR A 44 13.16 -8.28 3.31
CA THR A 44 13.18 -6.83 3.56
C THR A 44 11.87 -6.37 4.21
N ASN A 45 11.87 -5.25 4.92
CA ASN A 45 10.62 -4.67 5.44
C ASN A 45 9.67 -4.26 4.31
N VAL A 46 10.20 -3.89 3.14
CA VAL A 46 9.37 -3.68 1.94
C VAL A 46 8.64 -4.97 1.55
N SER A 47 9.35 -6.10 1.53
CA SER A 47 8.74 -7.40 1.29
C SER A 47 7.70 -7.74 2.35
N ASN A 48 8.02 -7.52 3.63
CA ASN A 48 7.09 -7.78 4.74
C ASN A 48 5.84 -6.91 4.65
N LEU A 49 5.98 -5.62 4.34
CA LEU A 49 4.88 -4.69 4.16
C LEU A 49 3.88 -5.16 3.09
N LEU A 50 4.37 -5.62 1.94
CA LEU A 50 3.50 -6.15 0.88
C LEU A 50 2.91 -7.52 1.23
N VAL A 51 3.64 -8.37 1.95
CA VAL A 51 3.15 -9.67 2.42
C VAL A 51 2.02 -9.47 3.44
N ASP A 52 2.22 -8.62 4.44
CA ASP A 52 1.22 -8.29 5.46
C ASP A 52 -0.05 -7.72 4.81
N PHE A 53 0.11 -6.85 3.80
CA PHE A 53 -1.02 -6.32 3.04
C PHE A 53 -1.77 -7.41 2.27
N LEU A 54 -1.06 -8.32 1.60
CA LEU A 54 -1.66 -9.47 0.91
C LEU A 54 -2.42 -10.38 1.88
N GLU A 55 -1.83 -10.68 3.04
CA GLU A 55 -2.50 -11.47 4.08
C GLU A 55 -3.77 -10.81 4.60
N ASN A 56 -3.76 -9.49 4.77
CA ASN A 56 -4.94 -8.74 5.20
C ASN A 56 -6.07 -8.81 4.17
N ILE A 57 -5.74 -8.74 2.87
CA ILE A 57 -6.72 -8.94 1.81
C ILE A 57 -7.23 -10.39 1.82
N GLU A 58 -6.37 -11.39 1.98
CA GLU A 58 -6.79 -12.80 2.06
C GLU A 58 -7.72 -13.07 3.24
N LYS A 59 -7.40 -12.53 4.42
CA LYS A 59 -8.27 -12.61 5.61
C LYS A 59 -9.64 -11.98 5.33
N ALA A 60 -9.68 -10.84 4.63
CA ALA A 60 -10.93 -10.18 4.24
C ALA A 60 -11.74 -10.98 3.20
N ILE A 61 -11.07 -11.62 2.24
CA ILE A 61 -11.73 -12.52 1.27
C ILE A 61 -12.39 -13.69 1.99
N GLN A 62 -11.70 -14.29 2.97
CA GLN A 62 -12.20 -15.41 3.74
C GLN A 62 -13.36 -15.00 4.67
N SER A 63 -13.28 -13.82 5.31
CA SER A 63 -14.33 -13.32 6.20
C SER A 63 -15.57 -12.86 5.45
N ASN A 64 -15.43 -12.35 4.22
CA ASN A 64 -16.57 -11.94 3.37
C ASN A 64 -17.53 -13.10 3.04
N LEU A 65 -17.15 -14.35 3.29
CA LEU A 65 -18.05 -15.51 3.20
C LEU A 65 -19.12 -15.52 4.31
N THR A 66 -18.93 -14.77 5.40
CA THR A 66 -19.82 -14.73 6.57
C THR A 66 -20.22 -13.32 6.98
N VAL A 67 -19.30 -12.34 6.91
CA VAL A 67 -19.54 -10.92 7.26
C VAL A 67 -18.68 -10.03 6.34
N SER A 68 -19.30 -9.04 5.70
CA SER A 68 -18.62 -8.10 4.78
C SER A 68 -17.78 -7.05 5.54
N ASP A 69 -16.71 -7.46 6.21
CA ASP A 69 -15.94 -6.61 7.12
C ASP A 69 -14.72 -5.91 6.50
N GLY A 70 -14.29 -6.36 5.31
CA GLY A 70 -13.06 -5.86 4.67
C GLY A 70 -11.83 -6.03 5.56
N PHE A 71 -10.85 -5.14 5.43
CA PHE A 71 -9.67 -5.12 6.31
C PHE A 71 -9.30 -3.70 6.76
N LYS A 72 -8.53 -3.60 7.85
CA LYS A 72 -8.05 -2.33 8.39
C LYS A 72 -6.56 -2.16 8.07
N SER A 73 -6.16 -0.94 7.77
CA SER A 73 -4.75 -0.54 7.66
C SER A 73 -4.59 0.90 8.15
N SER A 74 -3.38 1.31 8.53
CA SER A 74 -3.13 2.72 8.83
C SER A 74 -3.06 3.55 7.55
N TRP A 75 -3.45 4.82 7.59
CA TRP A 75 -3.36 5.65 6.38
C TRP A 75 -1.91 5.82 5.88
N ILE A 76 -0.94 5.80 6.79
CA ILE A 76 0.49 5.88 6.44
C ILE A 76 0.94 4.60 5.73
N GLU A 77 0.58 3.44 6.27
CA GLU A 77 0.89 2.15 5.65
C GLU A 77 0.26 2.04 4.25
N LEU A 78 -1.00 2.45 4.11
CA LEU A 78 -1.66 2.52 2.80
C LEU A 78 -0.96 3.49 1.84
N LEU A 79 -0.53 4.66 2.31
CA LEU A 79 0.26 5.60 1.50
C LEU A 79 1.55 4.95 1.00
N MET A 80 2.28 4.29 1.90
CA MET A 80 3.53 3.60 1.57
C MET A 80 3.29 2.51 0.52
N ILE A 81 2.28 1.67 0.73
CA ILE A 81 1.91 0.60 -0.19
C ILE A 81 1.48 1.16 -1.54
N SER A 82 0.60 2.15 -1.57
CA SER A 82 0.13 2.77 -2.81
C SER A 82 1.27 3.37 -3.63
N ARG A 83 2.19 4.10 -2.99
CA ARG A 83 3.38 4.64 -3.67
C ARG A 83 4.31 3.54 -4.17
N LEU A 84 4.53 2.52 -3.35
CA LEU A 84 5.35 1.38 -3.75
C LEU A 84 4.75 0.65 -4.96
N LEU A 85 3.43 0.39 -4.96
CA LEU A 85 2.74 -0.24 -6.08
C LEU A 85 2.83 0.61 -7.35
N ARG A 86 2.60 1.92 -7.24
CA ARG A 86 2.67 2.85 -8.37
C ARG A 86 4.08 2.92 -8.98
N LEU A 87 5.12 2.87 -8.16
CA LEU A 87 6.51 2.95 -8.63
C LEU A 87 6.99 1.61 -9.21
N LEU A 88 6.57 0.50 -8.61
CA LEU A 88 6.91 -0.85 -9.10
C LEU A 88 6.10 -1.27 -10.33
N SER A 89 4.92 -0.68 -10.56
CA SER A 89 4.08 -1.03 -11.72
C SER A 89 4.78 -0.77 -13.06
N GLY A 90 5.71 0.20 -13.13
CA GLY A 90 6.54 0.45 -14.31
C GLY A 90 7.48 -0.71 -14.70
N TYR A 91 7.61 -1.73 -13.85
CA TYR A 91 8.49 -2.89 -14.07
C TYR A 91 7.73 -4.20 -14.29
N VAL A 92 6.39 -4.15 -14.36
CA VAL A 92 5.54 -5.30 -14.67
C VAL A 92 4.54 -4.95 -15.77
N VAL A 93 4.06 -5.96 -16.48
CA VAL A 93 2.96 -5.79 -17.42
C VAL A 93 1.66 -5.68 -16.62
N THR A 94 1.10 -4.48 -16.54
CA THR A 94 -0.21 -4.22 -15.93
C THR A 94 -1.31 -4.17 -17.00
N ASP A 95 -2.53 -4.51 -16.59
CA ASP A 95 -3.74 -4.32 -17.38
C ASP A 95 -4.59 -3.16 -16.83
N GLU A 96 -5.71 -2.86 -17.50
CA GLU A 96 -6.62 -1.79 -17.10
C GLU A 96 -7.18 -1.99 -15.67
N LEU A 97 -7.40 -3.24 -15.27
CA LEU A 97 -7.95 -3.56 -13.96
C LEU A 97 -6.92 -3.33 -12.86
N ASP A 98 -5.65 -3.66 -13.11
CA ASP A 98 -4.56 -3.31 -12.21
C ASP A 98 -4.45 -1.80 -12.00
N GLU A 99 -4.55 -1.02 -13.08
CA GLU A 99 -4.49 0.44 -13.00
C GLU A 99 -5.67 1.01 -12.20
N ILE A 100 -6.89 0.50 -12.44
CA ILE A 100 -8.07 0.87 -11.65
C ILE A 100 -7.88 0.55 -10.17
N ASN A 101 -7.34 -0.62 -9.83
CA ASN A 101 -7.08 -1.00 -8.45
C ASN A 101 -6.07 -0.04 -7.78
N MET A 102 -4.97 0.29 -8.45
CA MET A 102 -3.99 1.24 -7.93
C MET A 102 -4.60 2.64 -7.74
N LEU A 103 -5.36 3.14 -8.72
CA LEU A 103 -6.07 4.42 -8.63
C LEU A 103 -7.11 4.44 -7.52
N LEU A 104 -7.79 3.32 -7.27
CA LEU A 104 -8.75 3.22 -6.17
C LEU A 104 -8.06 3.31 -4.80
N LEU A 105 -6.89 2.70 -4.63
CA LEU A 105 -6.09 2.87 -3.41
C LEU A 105 -5.67 4.34 -3.24
N GLU A 106 -5.15 4.97 -4.29
CA GLU A 106 -4.77 6.39 -4.28
C GLU A 106 -5.95 7.30 -3.93
N TYR A 107 -7.13 7.01 -4.49
CA TYR A 107 -8.35 7.73 -4.20
C TYR A 107 -8.79 7.55 -2.74
N ILE A 108 -8.77 6.32 -2.23
CA ILE A 108 -9.10 6.02 -0.83
C ILE A 108 -8.17 6.80 0.09
N ILE A 109 -6.86 6.80 -0.18
CA ILE A 109 -5.88 7.57 0.58
C ILE A 109 -6.19 9.06 0.52
N GLY A 110 -6.45 9.60 -0.68
CA GLY A 110 -6.83 11.01 -0.85
C GLY A 110 -8.08 11.42 -0.05
N LYS A 111 -9.03 10.50 0.12
CA LYS A 111 -10.23 10.70 0.97
C LYS A 111 -9.96 10.53 2.46
N THR A 112 -8.87 9.87 2.82
CA THR A 112 -8.46 9.68 4.23
C THR A 112 -7.67 10.85 4.79
N ILE A 113 -7.21 11.76 3.92
CA ILE A 113 -6.55 12.99 4.31
C ILE A 113 -7.60 13.96 4.87
N SER A 114 -7.34 14.44 6.08
CA SER A 114 -8.07 15.46 6.79
C SER A 114 -7.14 16.65 7.04
N PRO A 115 -7.67 17.84 7.38
CA PRO A 115 -6.83 18.98 7.74
C PRO A 115 -5.83 18.69 8.88
N ALA A 116 -6.12 17.69 9.73
CA ALA A 116 -5.26 17.31 10.85
C ALA A 116 -3.99 16.54 10.43
N ASN A 117 -4.01 15.80 9.32
CA ASN A 117 -2.89 15.00 8.83
C ASN A 117 -2.38 15.45 7.45
N GLU A 118 -2.95 16.50 6.86
CA GLU A 118 -2.57 17.04 5.55
C GLU A 118 -1.08 17.44 5.47
N GLN A 119 -0.57 18.14 6.50
CA GLN A 119 0.84 18.54 6.52
C GLN A 119 1.77 17.32 6.59
N GLU A 120 1.44 16.33 7.40
CA GLU A 120 2.21 15.09 7.52
C GLU A 120 2.15 14.29 6.20
N TYR A 121 0.98 14.21 5.58
CA TYR A 121 0.81 13.62 4.26
C TYR A 121 1.70 14.29 3.21
N ILE A 122 1.69 15.63 3.11
CA ILE A 122 2.51 16.37 2.14
C ILE A 122 3.99 16.11 2.39
N VAL A 123 4.43 16.15 3.65
CA VAL A 123 5.83 15.92 4.01
C VAL A 123 6.27 14.51 3.65
N LEU A 124 5.50 13.49 4.05
CA LEU A 124 5.78 12.10 3.73
C LEU A 124 5.75 11.86 2.23
N ASN A 125 4.75 12.38 1.53
CA ASN A 125 4.61 12.19 0.10
C ASN A 125 5.78 12.82 -0.67
N ASN A 126 6.16 14.05 -0.32
CA ASN A 126 7.30 14.72 -0.95
C ASN A 126 8.62 13.99 -0.64
N TYR A 127 8.78 13.49 0.58
CA TYR A 127 9.95 12.68 0.95
C TYR A 127 10.02 11.38 0.13
N ILE A 128 8.88 10.68 -0.03
CA ILE A 128 8.72 9.48 -0.86
C ILE A 128 8.85 9.79 -2.36
N GLU A 129 8.67 11.02 -2.82
CA GLU A 129 8.89 11.35 -4.23
C GLU A 129 10.36 11.72 -4.46
N GLN A 130 10.96 12.50 -3.56
CA GLN A 130 12.33 13.00 -3.72
C GLN A 130 13.41 11.92 -3.58
N GLU A 131 13.29 10.98 -2.64
CA GLU A 131 14.33 9.96 -2.42
C GLU A 131 14.49 8.97 -3.60
N PHE A 132 13.52 8.97 -4.52
CA PHE A 132 13.41 7.94 -5.55
C PHE A 132 13.58 8.47 -6.97
N LEU A 133 13.73 9.78 -7.13
CA LEU A 133 14.14 10.37 -8.39
C LEU A 133 15.56 9.88 -8.74
N CYS A 134 15.69 9.16 -9.86
CA CYS A 134 16.95 8.75 -10.49
C CYS A 134 17.73 7.59 -9.86
N VAL A 135 17.06 6.62 -9.21
CA VAL A 135 17.70 5.37 -8.76
C VAL A 135 17.24 4.17 -9.60
N ASN A 136 18.14 3.22 -9.86
CA ASN A 136 17.72 1.93 -10.44
C ASN A 136 16.80 1.19 -9.45
N ILE A 137 15.98 0.27 -9.94
CA ILE A 137 14.96 -0.39 -9.12
C ILE A 137 15.51 -1.13 -7.88
N LYS A 138 16.69 -1.76 -7.98
CA LYS A 138 17.29 -2.45 -6.82
C LYS A 138 17.69 -1.46 -5.74
N GLN A 139 18.20 -0.31 -6.13
CA GLN A 139 18.55 0.78 -5.22
C GLN A 139 17.29 1.48 -4.69
N PHE A 140 16.25 1.64 -5.52
CA PHE A 140 14.92 2.11 -5.12
C PHE A 140 14.36 1.27 -3.96
N ILE A 141 14.25 -0.04 -4.14
CA ILE A 141 13.66 -0.91 -3.10
C ILE A 141 14.48 -0.85 -1.81
N LYS A 142 15.81 -0.80 -1.89
CA LYS A 142 16.69 -0.66 -0.72
C LYS A 142 16.54 0.69 0.00
N SER A 143 16.41 1.79 -0.73
CA SER A 143 16.15 3.11 -0.15
C SER A 143 14.78 3.13 0.54
N PHE A 144 13.76 2.54 -0.08
CA PHE A 144 12.41 2.43 0.49
C PHE A 144 12.41 1.61 1.77
N ASP A 145 13.18 0.52 1.79
CA ASP A 145 13.37 -0.31 2.99
C ASP A 145 13.98 0.48 4.15
N CYS A 146 14.98 1.31 3.86
CA CYS A 146 15.61 2.18 4.86
C CYS A 146 14.61 3.20 5.43
N MET A 147 13.74 3.76 4.59
CA MET A 147 12.70 4.69 5.03
C MET A 147 11.69 4.02 5.98
N ILE A 148 11.22 2.81 5.66
CA ILE A 148 10.34 2.04 6.57
C ILE A 148 11.01 1.85 7.93
N ASN A 149 12.30 1.46 7.93
CA ASN A 149 13.08 1.26 9.15
C ASN A 149 13.22 2.53 10.01
N LYS A 150 13.49 3.68 9.39
CA LYS A 150 13.64 4.96 10.11
C LYS A 150 12.36 5.35 10.86
N LYS A 151 11.18 5.04 10.31
CA LYS A 151 9.90 5.36 10.96
C LYS A 151 9.71 4.62 12.29
N HIS A 152 10.11 3.35 12.37
CA HIS A 152 10.02 2.57 13.62
C HIS A 152 10.90 3.12 14.77
N SER A 153 11.87 3.99 14.48
CA SER A 153 12.65 4.70 15.51
C SER A 153 11.96 5.94 16.06
N TYR A 154 11.01 6.56 15.34
CA TYR A 154 10.30 7.76 15.81
C TYR A 154 9.08 7.45 16.68
N GLU A 155 8.47 6.27 16.55
CA GLU A 155 7.34 5.83 17.39
C GLU A 155 7.77 5.33 18.80
N LYS A 156 9.07 5.36 19.12
CA LYS A 156 9.63 4.95 20.44
C LYS A 156 10.05 6.11 21.34
N HIS A 157 9.80 7.37 20.97
CA HIS A 157 10.17 8.55 21.75
C HIS A 157 8.99 9.48 22.01
#